data_AF-A0A352RBB2-F1
#
_entry.id   AF-A0A352RBB2-F1
#
_cell.length_a   1.000
_cell.length_b   1.000
_cell.length_c   1.000
_cell.angle_alpha   90.00
_cell.angle_beta   90.00
_cell.angle_gamma   90.00
#
_symmetry.space_group_name_H-M   'P 1'
#
loop_
_entity.id
_entity.type
_entity.pdbx_description
1 polymer ?
#
loop_
_entity_poly.entity_id
_entity_poly.type
_entity_poly.pdbx_seq_one_letter_code
_entity_poly.pdbx_strand_id
1 'polypeptide(L)'
;MNNSFNRFLLIISLLIFSCKSNSSLKNDCDENLNFKELFFYHIENIDKSITISQDVKFRESVIFISNYAPVSVNSIMNYSRTYPFVVYKRDREQWIKWYEENKCKNIQLKTSLIIPDAYQYVKE
;
A
#
# COMPACT_ATOMS: atom_id res chain seq x y z
N MET A 1 -48.35 -31.99 41.59
CA MET A 1 -47.86 -31.21 40.43
C MET A 1 -46.81 -30.21 40.91
N ASN A 2 -45.78 -29.96 40.11
CA ASN A 2 -44.96 -28.72 40.10
C ASN A 2 -43.66 -28.58 40.93
N ASN A 3 -42.87 -29.62 41.19
CA ASN A 3 -41.50 -29.42 41.72
C ASN A 3 -40.34 -29.97 40.87
N SER A 4 -40.61 -30.75 39.82
CA SER A 4 -39.56 -31.28 38.92
C SER A 4 -39.25 -30.34 37.73
N PHE A 5 -40.27 -29.64 37.22
CA PHE A 5 -40.14 -28.76 36.05
C PHE A 5 -39.26 -27.52 36.32
N ASN A 6 -39.23 -27.06 37.58
CA ASN A 6 -38.49 -25.86 37.99
C ASN A 6 -36.97 -26.07 38.11
N ARG A 7 -36.51 -27.32 38.30
CA ARG A 7 -35.07 -27.64 38.31
C ARG A 7 -34.48 -27.76 36.90
N PHE A 8 -35.28 -28.19 35.92
CA PHE A 8 -34.86 -28.28 34.53
C PHE A 8 -34.69 -26.89 33.88
N LEU A 9 -35.54 -25.93 34.26
CA LEU A 9 -35.44 -24.53 33.79
C LEU A 9 -34.19 -23.79 34.29
N LEU A 10 -33.68 -24.14 35.47
CA LEU A 10 -32.46 -23.55 36.03
C LEU A 10 -31.17 -24.02 35.34
N ILE A 11 -31.17 -25.20 34.71
CA ILE A 11 -30.00 -25.74 34.01
C ILE A 11 -29.89 -25.16 32.58
N ILE A 12 -31.03 -24.83 31.96
CA ILE A 12 -31.09 -24.26 30.60
C ILE A 12 -30.64 -22.79 30.58
N SER A 13 -30.81 -22.03 31.68
CA SER A 13 -30.39 -20.62 31.74
C SER A 13 -28.87 -20.41 31.84
N LEU A 14 -28.11 -21.45 32.18
CA LEU A 14 -26.64 -21.39 32.34
C LEU A 14 -25.87 -21.59 31.03
N LEU A 15 -26.54 -21.96 29.92
CA LEU A 15 -25.88 -22.23 28.62
C LEU A 15 -25.87 -21.04 27.65
N ILE A 16 -26.41 -19.88 28.03
CA ILE A 16 -26.58 -18.72 27.14
C ILE A 16 -25.56 -17.58 27.34
N PHE A 17 -24.57 -17.72 28.22
CA PHE A 17 -23.57 -16.67 28.48
C PHE A 17 -22.14 -17.04 28.05
N SER A 18 -22.00 -17.58 26.84
CA SER A 18 -20.68 -17.64 26.19
C SER A 18 -20.74 -17.11 24.76
N CYS A 19 -21.30 -15.91 24.60
CA CYS A 19 -20.80 -15.02 23.56
C CYS A 19 -19.40 -14.57 23.97
N LYS A 20 -18.37 -15.33 23.58
CA LYS A 20 -17.06 -14.71 23.36
C LYS A 20 -17.31 -13.67 22.27
N SER A 21 -17.38 -12.39 22.63
CA SER A 21 -17.07 -11.38 21.63
C SER A 21 -15.61 -11.67 21.28
N ASN A 22 -15.40 -12.26 20.12
CA ASN A 22 -14.20 -11.89 19.40
C ASN A 22 -14.39 -10.38 19.21
N SER A 23 -13.82 -9.59 20.11
CA SER A 23 -13.15 -8.38 19.66
C SER A 23 -12.07 -8.88 18.70
N SER A 24 -12.50 -9.27 17.49
CA SER A 24 -11.82 -8.83 16.30
C SER A 24 -11.41 -7.42 16.64
N LEU A 25 -10.11 -7.22 16.88
CA LEU A 25 -9.53 -5.92 16.67
C LEU A 25 -10.04 -5.55 15.28
N LYS A 26 -11.13 -4.78 15.24
CA LYS A 26 -11.41 -3.92 14.11
C LYS A 26 -10.19 -3.02 14.12
N ASN A 27 -9.13 -3.47 13.44
CA ASN A 27 -8.26 -2.58 12.75
C ASN A 27 -9.21 -1.89 11.77
N ASP A 28 -9.89 -0.83 12.24
CA ASP A 28 -10.61 0.09 11.36
C ASP A 28 -9.50 0.72 10.52
N CYS A 29 -9.11 -0.01 9.47
CA CYS A 29 -8.16 0.40 8.48
C CYS A 29 -8.86 1.48 7.67
N ASP A 30 -8.60 2.72 8.03
CA ASP A 30 -9.03 3.87 7.26
C ASP A 30 -8.01 4.11 6.15
N GLU A 31 -8.21 3.43 5.03
CA GLU A 31 -7.38 3.55 3.82
C GLU A 31 -7.70 4.87 3.11
N ASN A 32 -6.68 5.68 2.83
CA ASN A 32 -6.84 6.88 2.02
C ASN A 32 -7.03 6.49 0.53
N LEU A 33 -8.28 6.46 0.08
CA LEU A 33 -8.64 6.06 -1.28
C LEU A 33 -8.05 6.98 -2.37
N ASN A 34 -7.92 8.28 -2.09
CA ASN A 34 -7.30 9.20 -3.04
C ASN A 34 -5.80 8.90 -3.20
N PHE A 35 -5.11 8.61 -2.09
CA PHE A 35 -3.71 8.18 -2.14
C PHE A 35 -3.56 6.87 -2.92
N LYS A 36 -4.45 5.89 -2.68
CA LYS A 36 -4.48 4.61 -3.40
C LYS A 36 -4.55 4.81 -4.91
N GLU A 37 -5.55 5.55 -5.36
CA GLU A 37 -5.77 5.79 -6.80
C GLU A 37 -4.54 6.42 -7.44
N LEU A 38 -3.97 7.45 -6.81
CA LEU A 38 -2.79 8.13 -7.32
C LEU A 38 -1.54 7.24 -7.30
N PHE A 39 -1.34 6.47 -6.23
CA PHE A 39 -0.20 5.55 -6.11
C PHE A 39 -0.22 4.49 -7.20
N PHE A 40 -1.38 3.84 -7.42
CA PHE A 40 -1.52 2.82 -8.45
C PHE A 40 -1.53 3.40 -9.86
N TYR A 41 -2.03 4.62 -10.07
CA TYR A 41 -1.90 5.34 -11.33
C TYR A 41 -0.43 5.50 -11.75
N HIS A 42 0.43 5.92 -10.82
CA HIS A 42 1.87 6.06 -11.11
C HIS A 42 2.55 4.70 -11.35
N ILE A 43 2.18 3.65 -10.62
CA ILE A 43 2.67 2.29 -10.92
C ILE A 43 2.25 1.86 -12.33
N GLU A 44 0.98 2.03 -12.71
CA GLU A 44 0.48 1.65 -14.03
C GLU A 44 1.20 2.40 -15.16
N ASN A 45 1.47 3.70 -14.97
CA ASN A 45 2.27 4.48 -15.92
C ASN A 45 3.68 3.91 -16.08
N ILE A 46 4.35 3.53 -14.99
CA ILE A 46 5.66 2.88 -15.04
C ILE A 46 5.56 1.54 -15.77
N ASP A 47 4.59 0.70 -15.40
CA ASP A 47 4.38 -0.63 -15.97
C ASP A 47 4.20 -0.59 -17.49
N LYS A 48 3.42 0.37 -18.00
CA LYS A 48 3.18 0.55 -19.45
C LYS A 48 4.41 1.06 -20.19
N SER A 49 5.21 1.90 -19.55
CA SER A 49 6.27 2.66 -20.21
C SER A 49 7.67 2.05 -20.05
N ILE A 50 7.88 1.15 -19.07
CA ILE A 50 9.22 0.61 -18.72
C ILE A 50 10.00 0.01 -19.89
N THR A 51 9.33 -0.67 -20.82
CA THR A 51 9.94 -1.25 -22.04
C THR A 51 9.73 -0.43 -23.30
N ILE A 52 8.91 0.63 -23.26
CA ILE A 52 8.51 1.39 -24.43
C ILE A 52 9.29 2.72 -24.49
N SER A 53 9.13 3.57 -23.48
CA SER A 53 9.72 4.91 -23.43
C SER A 53 9.78 5.40 -22.00
N GLN A 54 10.96 5.78 -21.52
CA GLN A 54 11.16 6.34 -20.18
C GLN A 54 11.18 7.87 -20.22
N ASP A 55 10.07 8.43 -20.72
CA ASP A 55 9.84 9.85 -20.95
C ASP A 55 9.59 10.65 -19.65
N VAL A 56 9.18 11.91 -19.78
CA VAL A 56 8.90 12.79 -18.64
C VAL A 56 7.86 12.19 -17.70
N LYS A 57 6.75 11.64 -18.22
CA LYS A 57 5.67 11.07 -17.40
C LYS A 57 6.11 9.81 -16.66
N PHE A 58 6.95 8.99 -17.30
CA PHE A 58 7.59 7.86 -16.62
C PHE A 58 8.44 8.35 -15.44
N ARG A 59 9.29 9.35 -15.67
CA ARG A 59 10.16 9.92 -14.63
C ARG A 59 9.37 10.54 -13.48
N GLU A 60 8.34 11.34 -13.79
CA GLU A 60 7.43 11.90 -12.79
C GLU A 60 6.80 10.80 -11.93
N SER A 61 6.40 9.70 -12.55
CA SER A 61 5.83 8.56 -11.81
C SER A 61 6.86 7.87 -10.92
N VAL A 62 8.10 7.67 -11.39
CA VAL A 62 9.17 7.13 -10.55
C VAL A 62 9.50 8.08 -9.39
N ILE A 63 9.56 9.38 -9.64
CA ILE A 63 9.78 10.41 -8.61
C ILE A 63 8.67 10.35 -7.57
N PHE A 64 7.41 10.29 -7.99
CA PHE A 64 6.27 10.16 -7.09
C PHE A 64 6.43 8.93 -6.19
N ILE A 65 6.67 7.75 -6.76
CA ILE A 65 6.82 6.51 -5.98
C ILE A 65 8.01 6.59 -5.01
N SER A 66 9.14 7.18 -5.45
CA SER A 66 10.35 7.34 -4.61
C SER A 66 10.14 8.21 -3.36
N ASN A 67 9.07 9.01 -3.34
CA ASN A 67 8.71 9.81 -2.18
C ASN A 67 7.99 9.01 -1.08
N TYR A 68 7.56 7.78 -1.35
CA TYR A 68 6.79 6.97 -0.40
C TYR A 68 7.41 5.59 -0.22
N ALA A 69 7.69 4.90 -1.31
CA ALA A 69 8.20 3.54 -1.34
C ALA A 69 9.70 3.53 -1.72
N PRO A 70 10.44 2.46 -1.33
CA PRO A 70 11.83 2.32 -1.74
C PRO A 70 11.95 2.22 -3.27
N VAL A 71 12.83 3.05 -3.84
CA VAL A 71 13.18 3.02 -5.27
C VAL A 71 14.69 3.05 -5.39
N SER A 72 15.23 2.15 -6.20
CA SER A 72 16.63 1.97 -6.56
C SER A 72 17.09 3.03 -7.57
N VAL A 73 16.79 4.31 -7.30
CA VAL A 73 17.08 5.46 -8.18
C VAL A 73 18.55 5.56 -8.59
N ASN A 74 19.47 5.09 -7.75
CA ASN A 74 20.90 5.03 -8.09
C ASN A 74 21.20 4.10 -9.27
N SER A 75 20.38 3.07 -9.49
CA SER A 75 20.51 2.19 -10.66
C SER A 75 20.17 2.89 -11.98
N ILE A 76 19.51 4.05 -11.89
CA ILE A 76 19.12 4.91 -13.02
C ILE A 76 20.26 5.86 -13.39
N MET A 77 21.25 6.08 -12.51
CA MET A 77 22.44 6.90 -12.82
C MET A 77 23.45 6.22 -13.78
N ASN A 78 23.01 5.25 -14.57
CA ASN A 78 23.83 4.60 -15.60
C ASN A 78 23.99 5.50 -16.84
N TYR A 79 24.88 5.12 -17.77
CA TYR A 79 25.16 5.88 -19.01
C TYR A 79 23.90 6.16 -19.85
N SER A 80 22.96 5.21 -19.88
CA SER A 80 21.71 5.32 -20.62
C SER A 80 20.63 6.14 -19.89
N ARG A 81 20.85 6.48 -18.60
CA ARG A 81 19.88 7.12 -17.71
C ARG A 81 18.50 6.46 -17.70
N THR A 82 18.46 5.16 -17.97
CA THR A 82 17.26 4.36 -18.00
C THR A 82 17.18 3.50 -16.76
N TYR A 83 15.98 3.34 -16.26
CA TYR A 83 15.62 2.38 -15.25
C TYR A 83 15.74 0.96 -15.82
N PRO A 84 16.72 0.14 -15.36
CA PRO A 84 16.89 -1.20 -15.88
C PRO A 84 15.72 -2.11 -15.51
N PHE A 85 15.21 -2.88 -16.47
CA PHE A 85 14.02 -3.72 -16.29
C PHE A 85 14.13 -4.72 -15.13
N VAL A 86 15.31 -5.31 -14.92
CA VAL A 86 15.56 -6.26 -13.82
C VAL A 86 15.44 -5.58 -12.45
N VAL A 87 15.92 -4.33 -12.35
CA VAL A 87 15.82 -3.54 -11.11
C VAL A 87 14.36 -3.14 -10.88
N TYR A 88 13.68 -2.65 -11.93
CA TYR A 88 12.27 -2.32 -11.87
C TYR A 88 11.40 -3.47 -11.35
N LYS A 89 11.60 -4.70 -11.84
CA LYS A 89 10.81 -5.86 -11.38
C LYS A 89 10.89 -6.04 -9.87
N ARG A 90 12.11 -5.94 -9.32
CA ARG A 90 12.34 -6.09 -7.87
C ARG A 90 11.70 -4.94 -7.10
N ASP A 91 11.88 -3.72 -7.56
CA ASP A 91 11.35 -2.54 -6.91
C ASP A 91 9.82 -2.53 -6.93
N ARG A 92 9.19 -2.91 -8.05
CA ARG A 92 7.73 -3.03 -8.16
C ARG A 92 7.14 -3.93 -7.08
N GLU A 93 7.74 -5.09 -6.83
CA GLU A 93 7.32 -5.97 -5.74
C GLU A 93 7.43 -5.27 -4.38
N GLN A 94 8.49 -4.50 -4.16
CA GLN A 94 8.68 -3.72 -2.94
C GLN A 94 7.68 -2.57 -2.82
N TRP A 95 7.25 -1.94 -3.91
CA TRP A 95 6.23 -0.88 -3.89
C TRP A 95 4.88 -1.40 -3.45
N ILE A 96 4.47 -2.54 -4.00
CA ILE A 96 3.22 -3.20 -3.61
C ILE A 96 3.29 -3.63 -2.15
N LYS A 97 4.40 -4.23 -1.72
CA LYS A 97 4.60 -4.62 -0.33
C LYS A 97 4.54 -3.40 0.60
N TRP A 98 5.24 -2.33 0.26
CA TRP A 98 5.22 -1.09 1.04
C TRP A 98 3.80 -0.53 1.14
N TYR A 99 3.05 -0.51 0.04
CA TYR A 99 1.66 -0.04 0.04
C TYR A 99 0.81 -0.84 1.02
N GLU A 100 0.83 -2.17 0.91
CA GLU A 100 0.06 -3.06 1.78
C GLU A 100 0.39 -2.89 3.27
N GLU A 101 1.67 -2.66 3.60
CA GLU A 101 2.15 -2.42 4.96
C GLU A 101 1.78 -1.04 5.52
N ASN A 102 1.43 -0.07 4.67
CA ASN A 102 1.24 1.33 5.06
C ASN A 102 -0.15 1.89 4.76
N LYS A 103 -0.98 1.24 3.93
CA LYS A 103 -2.28 1.77 3.47
C LYS A 103 -3.24 2.19 4.59
N CYS A 104 -3.16 1.54 5.75
CA CYS A 104 -4.01 1.84 6.92
C CYS A 104 -3.42 2.93 7.85
N LYS A 105 -2.30 3.57 7.50
CA LYS A 105 -1.62 4.56 8.34
C LYS A 105 -2.01 6.00 8.02
N ASN A 106 -3.18 6.21 7.41
CA ASN A 106 -3.68 7.53 6.98
C ASN A 106 -2.61 8.34 6.21
N ILE A 107 -2.09 7.75 5.12
CA ILE A 107 -1.02 8.35 4.32
C ILE A 107 -1.50 9.68 3.75
N GLN A 108 -0.75 10.75 4.03
CA GLN A 108 -1.02 12.08 3.49
C GLN A 108 -0.25 12.31 2.19
N LEU A 109 -0.89 12.98 1.24
CA LEU A 109 -0.21 13.44 0.03
C LEU A 109 0.77 14.55 0.39
N LYS A 110 2.04 14.36 0.00
CA LYS A 110 3.07 15.38 0.14
C LYS A 110 2.75 16.57 -0.77
N THR A 111 2.85 17.78 -0.21
CA THR A 111 2.65 19.04 -0.95
C THR A 111 3.81 19.39 -1.87
N SER A 112 4.98 18.80 -1.63
CA SER A 112 6.16 18.89 -2.49
C SER A 112 6.85 17.53 -2.57
N LEU A 113 7.30 17.18 -3.78
CA LEU A 113 8.06 15.95 -4.03
C LEU A 113 9.55 16.24 -3.99
N ILE A 114 10.30 15.40 -3.30
CA ILE A 114 11.77 15.41 -3.36
C ILE A 114 12.16 14.76 -4.68
N ILE A 115 12.92 15.47 -5.51
CA ILE A 115 13.43 14.96 -6.78
C ILE A 115 14.78 14.27 -6.51
N PRO A 116 14.90 12.95 -6.72
CA PRO A 116 16.17 12.25 -6.58
C PRO A 116 17.25 12.81 -7.51
N ASP A 117 18.51 12.79 -7.09
CA ASP A 117 19.66 13.32 -7.85
C ASP A 117 19.74 12.76 -9.28
N ALA A 118 19.36 11.49 -9.45
CA ALA A 118 19.28 10.82 -10.75
C ALA A 118 18.39 11.55 -11.77
N TYR A 119 17.46 12.40 -11.31
CA TYR A 119 16.50 13.15 -12.11
C TYR A 119 16.66 14.68 -12.04
N GLN A 120 17.59 15.21 -11.24
CA GLN A 120 17.76 16.67 -11.07
C GLN A 120 18.32 17.39 -12.31
N TYR A 121 18.95 16.66 -13.24
CA TYR A 121 19.67 17.24 -14.39
C TYR A 121 18.94 17.12 -15.73
N VAL A 122 17.67 16.76 -15.73
CA VAL A 122 16.85 16.73 -16.95
C VAL A 122 16.19 18.10 -17.10
N LYS A 123 16.97 19.09 -17.57
CA LYS A 123 16.38 20.29 -18.19
C LYS A 123 15.93 19.87 -19.59
N GLU A 124 14.65 20.09 -19.88
CA GLU A 124 14.09 20.00 -21.23
C GLU A 124 14.82 20.91 -22.21
#